data_AF-A0A9D6UQG7-F1
#
_entry.id   AF-A0A9D6UQG7-F1
#
_cell.length_a   1.000
_cell.length_b   1.000
_cell.length_c   1.000
_cell.angle_alpha   90.00
_cell.angle_beta   90.00
_cell.angle_gamma   90.00
#
_symmetry.space_group_name_H-M   'P 1'
#
loop_
_entity.id
_entity.type
_entity.pdbx_description
1 polymer ?
#
loop_
_entity_poly.entity_id
_entity_poly.type
_entity_poly.pdbx_seq_one_letter_code
_entity_poly.pdbx_strand_id
1 'polypeptide(L)'
;MHLGEAGPGQLRLLRAYMAGAALPTLFLPFALAAYYAIRSGLEPMIGLERLVQFPLALAPLLWGIWNVVWAAQPEQKRLPLGVHGAVVPVVAAPLLVWGCGWLGVPLPEQAMAYIGPGVPLTMVLYFVLWRTVVGYLNRLLEVG
;
A
#
# COMPACT_ATOMS: atom_id res chain seq x y z
N MET A 1 11.86 7.11 -33.37
CA MET A 1 11.27 6.86 -32.03
C MET A 1 10.97 8.21 -31.42
N HIS A 2 9.77 8.75 -31.67
CA HIS A 2 9.36 10.07 -31.20
C HIS A 2 9.16 10.02 -29.68
N LEU A 3 10.13 10.53 -28.91
CA LEU A 3 9.86 11.03 -27.57
C LEU A 3 9.05 12.33 -27.77
N GLY A 4 7.75 12.15 -28.02
CA GLY A 4 6.80 13.26 -28.04
C GLY A 4 6.86 13.96 -26.69
N GLU A 5 6.95 15.29 -26.71
CA GLU A 5 7.04 16.11 -25.52
C GLU A 5 5.89 15.76 -24.58
N ALA A 6 6.23 15.12 -23.46
CA ALA A 6 5.24 14.72 -22.48
C ALA A 6 4.56 15.99 -22.00
N GLY A 7 3.26 16.13 -22.27
CA GLY A 7 2.52 17.33 -21.92
C GLY A 7 2.63 17.59 -20.41
N PRO A 8 2.53 18.85 -19.94
CA PRO A 8 2.70 19.20 -18.54
C PRO A 8 1.81 18.38 -17.58
N GLY A 9 0.65 17.90 -18.05
CA GLY A 9 -0.20 16.97 -17.32
C GLY A 9 0.39 15.57 -17.11
N GLN A 10 1.10 14.99 -18.09
CA GLN A 10 1.71 13.67 -17.97
C GLN A 10 2.87 13.65 -16.97
N LEU A 11 3.68 14.72 -16.97
CA LEU A 11 4.75 14.89 -15.99
C LEU A 11 4.20 14.97 -14.56
N ARG A 12 3.07 15.66 -14.36
CA ARG A 12 2.38 15.72 -13.06
C ARG A 12 1.89 14.34 -12.60
N LEU A 13 1.32 13.53 -13.49
CA LEU A 13 0.87 12.17 -13.16
C LEU A 13 2.03 11.23 -12.85
N LEU A 14 3.16 11.36 -13.55
CA LEU A 14 4.37 10.59 -13.24
C LEU A 14 4.91 10.94 -11.84
N ARG A 15 4.95 12.23 -11.51
CA ARG A 15 5.32 12.70 -10.17
C ARG A 15 4.39 12.16 -9.09
N ALA A 16 3.08 12.17 -9.34
CA ALA A 16 2.09 11.56 -8.45
C ALA A 16 2.33 10.06 -8.27
N TYR A 17 2.60 9.34 -9.36
CA TYR A 17 2.92 7.92 -9.31
C TYR A 17 4.14 7.64 -8.42
N MET A 18 5.21 8.41 -8.61
CA MET A 18 6.45 8.28 -7.82
C MET A 18 6.20 8.56 -6.32
N ALA A 19 5.42 9.58 -5.98
CA ALA A 19 5.05 9.87 -4.59
C ALA A 19 4.24 8.73 -3.95
N GLY A 20 3.31 8.12 -4.69
CA GLY A 20 2.49 7.02 -4.20
C GLY A 20 3.25 5.71 -4.03
N ALA A 21 4.15 5.40 -4.96
CA ALA A 21 4.96 4.18 -4.92
C ALA A 21 6.07 4.21 -3.85
N ALA A 22 6.54 5.40 -3.47
CA ALA A 22 7.62 5.57 -2.50
C ALA A 22 7.31 4.97 -1.12
N LEU A 23 6.07 5.11 -0.64
CA LEU A 23 5.69 4.64 0.70
C LEU A 23 5.76 3.10 0.81
N PRO A 24 5.13 2.30 -0.09
CA PRO A 24 5.34 0.86 -0.13
C PRO A 24 6.82 0.49 -0.25
N THR A 25 7.57 1.11 -1.17
CA THR A 25 8.98 0.76 -1.39
C THR A 25 9.83 0.94 -0.11
N LEU A 26 9.55 1.97 0.69
CA LEU A 26 10.20 2.19 1.98
C LEU A 26 9.77 1.16 3.03
N PHE A 27 8.49 0.78 3.06
CA PHE A 27 7.92 -0.05 4.13
C PHE A 27 8.11 -1.56 3.90
N LEU A 28 8.19 -1.99 2.65
CA LEU A 28 8.30 -3.38 2.24
C LEU A 28 9.52 -4.12 2.85
N PRO A 29 10.73 -3.53 2.92
CA PRO A 29 11.86 -4.16 3.59
C PRO A 29 11.61 -4.40 5.08
N PHE A 30 10.94 -3.48 5.78
CA PHE A 30 10.60 -3.65 7.20
C PHE A 30 9.55 -4.74 7.39
N ALA A 31 8.52 -4.78 6.53
CA ALA A 31 7.52 -5.84 6.56
C ALA A 31 8.16 -7.23 6.30
N LEU A 32 9.09 -7.29 5.35
CA LEU A 32 9.84 -8.52 5.04
C LEU A 32 10.75 -8.93 6.20
N ALA A 33 11.46 -7.99 6.81
CA ALA A 33 12.29 -8.24 8.00
C ALA A 33 11.45 -8.73 9.19
N ALA A 34 10.30 -8.12 9.44
CA ALA A 34 9.37 -8.56 10.47
C ALA A 34 8.85 -9.98 10.20
N TYR A 35 8.48 -10.27 8.94
CA TYR A 35 8.08 -11.62 8.55
C TYR A 35 9.19 -12.65 8.80
N TYR A 36 10.44 -12.37 8.42
CA TYR A 36 11.56 -13.27 8.67
C TYR A 36 11.87 -13.44 10.17
N ALA A 37 11.76 -12.37 10.97
CA ALA A 37 11.96 -12.42 12.42
C ALA A 37 10.87 -13.23 13.14
N ILE A 38 9.62 -13.16 12.67
CA ILE A 38 8.52 -13.99 13.20
C ILE A 38 8.70 -15.44 12.74
N ARG A 39 9.06 -15.64 11.47
CA ARG A 39 9.30 -16.97 10.90
C ARG A 39 10.50 -17.68 11.53
N SER A 40 11.54 -16.98 11.97
CA SER A 40 12.67 -17.65 12.64
C SER A 40 12.28 -18.31 13.97
N GLY A 41 11.13 -17.93 14.56
CA GLY A 41 10.55 -18.56 15.74
C GLY A 41 9.46 -19.59 15.46
N LEU A 42 9.07 -19.83 14.20
CA LEU A 42 7.96 -20.71 13.80
C LEU A 42 8.43 -21.72 12.74
N GLU A 43 7.99 -22.98 12.83
CA GLU A 43 8.34 -24.03 11.85
C GLU A 43 8.03 -23.59 10.39
N PRO A 44 8.87 -23.98 9.42
CA PRO A 44 8.77 -23.50 8.05
C PRO A 44 7.47 -23.96 7.38
N MET A 45 6.49 -23.06 7.28
CA MET A 45 5.32 -23.27 6.41
C MET A 45 5.72 -23.12 4.94
N ILE A 46 5.73 -24.27 4.26
CA ILE A 46 6.01 -24.40 2.82
C ILE A 46 4.94 -23.60 2.03
N GLY A 47 5.36 -22.66 1.19
CA GLY A 47 4.48 -21.95 0.23
C GLY A 47 4.16 -20.47 0.53
N LEU A 48 4.41 -19.98 1.75
CA LEU A 48 4.17 -18.57 2.12
C LEU A 48 5.06 -17.57 1.36
N GLU A 49 6.22 -17.99 0.87
CA GLU A 49 7.17 -17.11 0.16
C GLU A 49 6.55 -16.47 -1.08
N ARG A 50 5.81 -17.23 -1.88
CA ARG A 50 5.12 -16.70 -3.07
C ARG A 50 3.96 -15.77 -2.69
N LEU A 51 3.28 -16.09 -1.59
CA LEU A 51 2.15 -15.33 -1.08
C LEU A 51 2.58 -13.98 -0.49
N VAL A 52 3.81 -13.89 0.03
CA VAL A 52 4.44 -12.65 0.50
C VAL A 52 5.09 -11.87 -0.65
N GLN A 53 5.78 -12.54 -1.57
CA GLN A 53 6.47 -11.90 -2.71
C GLN A 53 5.51 -11.23 -3.71
N PHE A 54 4.33 -11.80 -3.94
CA PHE A 54 3.38 -11.26 -4.92
C PHE A 54 2.79 -9.89 -4.50
N PRO A 55 2.27 -9.70 -3.27
CA PRO A 55 1.93 -8.37 -2.75
C PRO A 55 3.12 -7.42 -2.75
N LEU A 56 4.34 -7.94 -2.50
CA LEU A 56 5.56 -7.14 -2.45
C LEU A 56 5.86 -6.44 -3.79
N ALA A 57 5.60 -7.12 -4.91
CA ALA A 57 5.78 -6.56 -6.25
C ALA A 57 4.59 -5.69 -6.70
N LEU A 58 3.36 -6.07 -6.32
CA LEU A 58 2.14 -5.35 -6.72
C LEU A 58 1.87 -4.10 -5.90
N ALA A 59 2.26 -4.07 -4.63
CA ALA A 59 1.96 -2.96 -3.74
C ALA A 59 2.50 -1.62 -4.28
N PRO A 60 3.78 -1.48 -4.69
CA PRO A 60 4.27 -0.22 -5.25
C PRO A 60 3.50 0.24 -6.49
N LEU A 61 3.15 -0.70 -7.37
CA LEU A 61 2.38 -0.42 -8.59
C LEU A 61 0.97 0.09 -8.26
N LEU A 62 0.24 -0.65 -7.41
CA LEU A 62 -1.14 -0.34 -7.05
C LEU A 62 -1.24 0.98 -6.28
N TRP A 63 -0.32 1.22 -5.35
CA TRP A 63 -0.28 2.45 -4.56
C TRP A 63 0.16 3.67 -5.38
N GLY A 64 1.11 3.49 -6.31
CA GLY A 64 1.46 4.51 -7.29
C GLY A 64 0.26 4.91 -8.13
N ILE A 65 -0.44 3.93 -8.72
CA ILE A 65 -1.68 4.14 -9.49
C ILE A 65 -2.76 4.80 -8.63
N TRP A 66 -2.91 4.40 -7.37
CA TRP A 66 -3.91 4.97 -6.47
C TRP A 66 -3.69 6.47 -6.20
N ASN A 67 -2.43 6.90 -6.08
CA ASN A 67 -2.10 8.32 -5.95
C ASN A 67 -2.27 9.08 -7.27
N VAL A 68 -2.06 8.43 -8.42
CA VAL A 68 -2.39 9.00 -9.74
C VAL A 68 -3.89 9.25 -9.87
N VAL A 69 -4.74 8.31 -9.43
CA VAL A 69 -6.20 8.47 -9.44
C VAL A 69 -6.61 9.70 -8.63
N TRP A 70 -5.99 9.93 -7.46
CA TRP A 70 -6.22 11.13 -6.67
C TRP A 70 -5.77 12.40 -7.39
N ALA A 71 -4.57 12.40 -7.97
CA ALA A 71 -4.02 13.55 -8.69
C ALA A 71 -4.78 13.89 -9.97
N ALA A 72 -5.39 12.89 -10.62
CA ALA A 72 -6.21 13.06 -11.82
C ALA A 72 -7.59 13.66 -11.52
N GLN A 73 -8.06 13.63 -10.27
CA GLN A 73 -9.33 14.24 -9.91
C GLN A 73 -9.25 15.79 -9.92
N PRO A 74 -10.31 16.50 -10.37
CA PRO A 74 -10.40 17.95 -10.24
C PRO A 74 -10.32 18.37 -8.76
N GLU A 75 -9.64 19.47 -8.45
CA GLU A 75 -9.41 19.92 -7.07
C GLU A 75 -10.71 20.05 -6.25
N GLN A 76 -11.80 20.47 -6.88
CA GLN A 76 -13.12 20.60 -6.27
C GLN A 76 -13.74 19.26 -5.82
N LYS A 77 -13.29 18.13 -6.38
CA LYS A 77 -13.77 16.77 -6.06
C LYS A 77 -12.72 15.92 -5.34
N ARG A 78 -11.53 16.47 -5.06
CA ARG A 78 -10.47 15.71 -4.40
C ARG A 78 -10.84 15.46 -2.94
N LEU A 79 -10.90 14.18 -2.58
CA LEU A 79 -10.97 13.79 -1.19
C LEU A 79 -9.68 14.22 -0.47
N PRO A 80 -9.73 14.51 0.85
CA PRO A 80 -8.52 14.69 1.63
C PRO A 80 -7.60 13.47 1.43
N LEU A 81 -6.32 13.71 1.11
CA LEU A 81 -5.39 12.64 0.72
C LEU A 81 -5.35 11.48 1.73
N GLY A 82 -5.44 11.79 3.03
CA GLY A 82 -5.53 10.77 4.09
C GLY A 82 -6.77 9.89 4.00
N VAL A 83 -7.93 10.46 3.68
CA VAL A 83 -9.19 9.71 3.49
C VAL A 83 -9.12 8.84 2.25
N HIS A 84 -8.59 9.38 1.15
CA HIS A 84 -8.35 8.62 -0.08
C HIS A 84 -7.41 7.44 0.16
N GLY A 85 -6.34 7.64 0.92
CA GLY A 85 -5.45 6.58 1.35
C GLY A 85 -6.15 5.52 2.19
N ALA A 86 -6.93 5.93 3.19
CA ALA A 86 -7.60 5.03 4.13
C ALA A 86 -8.55 4.01 3.46
N VAL A 87 -9.04 4.29 2.26
CA VAL A 87 -9.82 3.33 1.47
C VAL A 87 -9.02 2.04 1.19
N VAL A 88 -7.71 2.15 0.98
CA VAL A 88 -6.86 1.01 0.62
C VAL A 88 -6.87 -0.07 1.71
N PRO A 89 -6.54 0.18 2.98
CA PRO A 89 -6.60 -0.85 4.02
C PRO A 89 -8.02 -1.32 4.30
N VAL A 90 -9.04 -0.45 4.19
CA VAL A 90 -10.46 -0.84 4.37
C VAL A 90 -10.90 -1.88 3.34
N VAL A 91 -10.41 -1.80 2.10
CA VAL A 91 -10.73 -2.75 1.02
C VAL A 91 -9.76 -3.93 1.01
N ALA A 92 -8.46 -3.68 1.21
CA ALA A 92 -7.43 -4.71 1.15
C ALA A 92 -7.54 -5.73 2.29
N ALA A 93 -7.86 -5.29 3.51
CA ALA A 93 -8.00 -6.19 4.67
C ALA A 93 -9.09 -7.28 4.47
N PRO A 94 -10.35 -6.95 4.12
CA PRO A 94 -11.37 -7.97 3.88
C PRO A 94 -11.05 -8.84 2.65
N LEU A 95 -10.44 -8.28 1.60
CA LEU A 95 -9.99 -9.08 0.45
C LEU A 95 -8.91 -10.10 0.83
N LEU A 96 -7.98 -9.73 1.71
CA LEU A 96 -6.97 -10.64 2.24
C LEU A 96 -7.60 -11.77 3.06
N VAL A 97 -8.52 -11.45 3.97
CA VAL A 97 -9.24 -12.46 4.78
C VAL A 97 -10.04 -13.40 3.89
N TRP A 98 -10.78 -12.86 2.92
CA TRP A 98 -11.55 -13.65 1.97
C TRP A 98 -10.66 -14.52 1.08
N GLY A 99 -9.54 -13.98 0.60
CA GLY A 99 -8.55 -14.69 -0.19
C GLY A 99 -7.90 -15.85 0.58
N CYS A 100 -7.59 -15.68 1.86
CA CYS A 100 -7.11 -16.76 2.72
C CYS A 100 -8.14 -17.91 2.82
N GLY A 101 -9.43 -17.57 2.96
CA GLY A 101 -10.51 -18.56 2.97
C GLY A 101 -10.64 -19.32 1.65
N TRP A 102 -10.52 -18.63 0.52
CA TRP A 102 -10.58 -19.26 -0.81
C TRP A 102 -9.37 -20.14 -1.12
N LEU A 103 -8.18 -19.73 -0.67
CA LEU A 103 -6.93 -20.47 -0.86
C LEU A 103 -6.74 -21.61 0.16
N GLY A 104 -7.70 -21.81 1.07
CA GLY A 104 -7.62 -22.84 2.11
C GLY A 104 -6.45 -22.65 3.07
N VAL A 105 -5.96 -21.41 3.23
CA VAL A 105 -4.87 -21.09 4.16
C VAL A 105 -5.50 -20.92 5.55
N PRO A 106 -5.29 -21.86 6.48
CA PRO A 106 -5.85 -21.72 7.82
C PRO A 106 -5.21 -20.51 8.51
N LEU A 107 -6.04 -19.57 8.94
CA LEU A 107 -5.58 -18.48 9.80
C LEU A 107 -5.35 -19.05 11.21
N PRO A 108 -4.13 -19.02 11.76
CA PRO A 108 -3.85 -19.53 13.09
C PRO A 108 -4.76 -18.84 14.11
N GLU A 109 -5.29 -19.58 15.08
CA GLU A 109 -6.16 -19.02 16.13
C GLU A 109 -5.45 -17.91 16.93
N GLN A 110 -4.14 -18.04 17.09
CA GLN A 110 -3.26 -17.01 17.66
C GLN A 110 -3.23 -15.73 16.80
N ALA A 111 -3.25 -15.86 15.46
CA ALA A 111 -3.31 -14.71 14.56
C ALA A 111 -4.65 -13.97 14.67
N MET A 112 -5.76 -14.68 14.92
CA MET A 112 -7.07 -14.06 15.14
C MET A 112 -7.08 -13.15 16.38
N ALA A 113 -6.35 -13.51 17.44
CA ALA A 113 -6.19 -12.69 18.64
C ALA A 113 -5.44 -11.38 18.37
N TYR A 114 -4.47 -11.39 17.46
CA TYR A 114 -3.73 -10.19 17.05
C TYR A 114 -4.45 -9.36 15.97
N ILE A 115 -5.31 -9.98 15.16
CA ILE A 115 -6.08 -9.30 14.11
C ILE A 115 -7.05 -8.26 14.72
N GLY A 116 -7.72 -8.59 15.82
CA GLY A 116 -8.68 -7.69 16.49
C GLY A 116 -8.09 -6.30 16.81
N PRO A 117 -7.04 -6.19 17.64
CA PRO A 117 -6.40 -4.92 17.96
C PRO A 117 -5.37 -4.46 16.90
N GLY A 118 -4.76 -5.39 16.17
CA GLY A 118 -3.73 -5.09 15.19
C GLY A 118 -4.27 -4.38 13.94
N VAL A 119 -5.47 -4.73 13.48
CA VAL A 119 -6.11 -4.07 12.33
C VAL A 119 -6.35 -2.57 12.57
N PRO A 120 -7.06 -2.13 13.63
CA PRO A 120 -7.30 -0.71 13.86
C PRO A 120 -5.99 0.07 14.09
N LEU A 121 -5.03 -0.51 14.83
CA LEU A 121 -3.73 0.12 15.03
C LEU A 121 -2.98 0.31 13.70
N THR A 122 -2.94 -0.72 12.87
CA THR A 122 -2.29 -0.67 11.55
C THR A 122 -3.00 0.30 10.63
N MET A 123 -4.34 0.39 10.68
CA MET A 123 -5.11 1.37 9.93
C MET A 123 -4.79 2.80 10.33
N VAL A 124 -4.69 3.09 11.63
CA VAL A 124 -4.32 4.42 12.13
C VAL A 124 -2.91 4.79 11.69
N LEU A 125 -1.95 3.88 11.86
CA LEU A 125 -0.57 4.08 11.41
C LEU A 125 -0.50 4.33 9.90
N TYR A 126 -1.20 3.51 9.12
CA TYR A 126 -1.29 3.66 7.67
C TYR A 126 -1.89 5.03 7.29
N PHE A 127 -2.99 5.44 7.93
CA PHE A 127 -3.62 6.74 7.67
C PHE A 127 -2.66 7.89 7.93
N VAL A 128 -1.94 7.87 9.06
CA VAL A 128 -0.98 8.92 9.43
C VAL A 128 0.20 8.94 8.46
N LEU A 129 0.75 7.77 8.13
CA LEU A 129 1.86 7.64 7.18
C LEU A 129 1.46 8.13 5.79
N TRP A 130 0.31 7.70 5.28
CA TRP A 130 -0.19 8.12 3.98
C TRP A 130 -0.42 9.62 3.92
N ARG A 131 -1.15 10.17 4.91
CA ARG A 131 -1.43 11.60 4.99
C ARG A 131 -0.15 12.44 5.06
N THR A 132 0.85 11.98 5.80
CA THR A 132 2.06 12.75 6.09
C THR A 132 3.10 12.60 4.99
N VAL A 133 3.53 11.37 4.69
CA VAL A 133 4.62 11.08 3.76
C VAL A 133 4.19 11.37 2.32
N VAL A 134 3.08 10.78 1.86
CA VAL A 134 2.61 10.99 0.48
C VAL A 134 2.13 12.43 0.30
N GLY A 135 1.51 13.02 1.31
CA GLY A 135 1.16 14.44 1.30
C GLY A 135 2.39 15.35 1.19
N TYR A 136 3.47 15.04 1.90
CA TYR A 136 4.73 15.75 1.78
C TYR A 136 5.34 15.60 0.38
N LEU A 137 5.41 14.37 -0.14
CA LEU A 137 5.96 14.08 -1.47
C LEU A 137 5.13 14.73 -2.59
N ASN A 138 3.80 14.72 -2.50
CA ASN A 138 2.93 15.40 -3.47
C ASN A 138 3.16 16.92 -3.48
N ARG A 139 3.39 17.54 -2.32
CA ARG A 139 3.75 18.97 -2.24
C ARG A 139 5.14 19.25 -2.80
N LEU A 140 6.12 18.41 -2.45
CA LEU A 140 7.51 18.54 -2.93
C LEU A 140 7.61 18.41 -4.45
N LEU A 141 6.77 17.55 -5.05
CA LEU A 141 6.72 17.30 -6.49
C LEU A 141 5.71 18.17 -7.24
N GLU A 142 5.10 19.15 -6.58
CA GLU A 142 4.13 20.10 -7.17
C GLU A 142 2.91 19.39 -7.80
N VAL A 143 2.49 18.26 -7.23
CA VAL A 143 1.34 17.48 -7.67
C VAL A 143 0.03 18.13 -7.22
N GLY A 144 0.05 18.91 -6.14
CA GLY A 144 -1.11 19.57 -5.52
C GLY A 144 -1.09 19.42 -4.01
#